data_AF-A0A1J5QDL8-F1
#
_entry.id   AF-A0A1J5QDL8-F1
#
_cell.length_a   1.000
_cell.length_b   1.000
_cell.length_c   1.000
_cell.angle_alpha   90.00
_cell.angle_beta   90.00
_cell.angle_gamma   90.00
#
_symmetry.space_group_name_H-M   'P 1'
#
loop_
_entity.id
_entity.type
_entity.pdbx_description
1 polymer ?
#
loop_
_entity_poly.entity_id
_entity_poly.type
_entity_poly.pdbx_seq_one_letter_code
_entity_poly.pdbx_strand_id
1 'polypeptide(L)'
;MEGSIHFMRAAAPVLAPLFRSETQARLLAELLLPAAELNVNALAERLGIPYGTVHREVRRLLDAGILSERRVGNVRLISGNPDSPLVAPVRQILSTVAGPTAVLKEELAHVEGIEVAFIFGSFAARARGVSGPPPNDIDLMVVGDVDAHAVYRICRAASDAVGRTVNPTVMTAQEWSEQSGFLQEVRTNPVLEVIGDVSVWL
;
A
#
# COMPACT_ATOMS: atom_id res chain seq x y z
N MET A 1 23.91 35.90 -8.66
CA MET A 1 22.96 35.10 -7.86
C MET A 1 22.36 34.06 -8.78
N GLU A 2 23.03 32.93 -8.95
CA GLU A 2 22.47 31.78 -9.64
C GLU A 2 21.71 30.94 -8.62
N GLY A 3 20.38 30.94 -8.73
CA GLY A 3 19.53 30.08 -7.91
C GLY A 3 19.73 28.64 -8.36
N SER A 4 20.38 27.84 -7.53
CA SER A 4 20.44 26.39 -7.70
C SER A 4 19.02 25.83 -7.67
N ILE A 5 18.45 25.54 -8.84
CA ILE A 5 17.24 24.73 -8.96
C ILE A 5 17.64 23.31 -8.55
N HIS A 6 17.46 22.98 -7.28
CA HIS A 6 17.53 21.60 -6.83
C HIS A 6 16.40 20.83 -7.51
N PHE A 7 16.74 20.11 -8.59
CA PHE A 7 15.92 19.01 -9.07
C PHE A 7 15.90 17.95 -7.97
N MET A 8 14.92 18.03 -7.07
CA MET A 8 14.56 16.92 -6.20
C MET A 8 14.14 15.77 -7.12
N ARG A 9 15.07 14.86 -7.43
CA ARG A 9 14.77 13.61 -8.10
C ARG A 9 13.87 12.82 -7.14
N ALA A 10 12.60 12.67 -7.50
CA ALA A 10 11.73 11.74 -6.81
C ALA A 10 12.35 10.33 -6.90
N ALA A 11 12.56 9.69 -5.76
CA ALA A 11 13.14 8.35 -5.71
C ALA A 11 12.10 7.31 -6.16
N ALA A 12 12.55 6.32 -6.92
CA ALA A 12 11.72 5.19 -7.32
C ALA A 12 11.37 4.33 -6.09
N PRO A 13 10.16 3.72 -6.03
CA PRO A 13 9.78 2.82 -4.95
C PRO A 13 10.71 1.61 -4.88
N VAL A 14 11.17 1.25 -3.69
CA VAL A 14 12.06 0.08 -3.52
C VAL A 14 11.32 -1.23 -3.82
N LEU A 15 10.02 -1.33 -3.50
CA LEU A 15 9.20 -2.50 -3.87
C LEU A 15 8.79 -2.54 -5.34
N ALA A 16 8.82 -1.40 -6.03
CA ALA A 16 8.37 -1.31 -7.41
C ALA A 16 9.22 -0.31 -8.21
N PRO A 17 10.47 -0.68 -8.48
CA PRO A 17 11.43 0.20 -9.16
C PRO A 17 11.04 0.52 -10.62
N LEU A 18 10.01 -0.15 -11.15
CA LEU A 18 9.41 0.13 -12.45
C LEU A 18 8.66 1.47 -12.46
N PHE A 19 8.17 1.94 -11.32
CA PHE A 19 7.54 3.25 -11.24
C PHE A 19 8.60 4.34 -11.08
N ARG A 20 8.34 5.48 -11.72
CA ARG A 20 9.24 6.64 -11.70
C ARG A 20 9.43 7.21 -10.29
N SER A 21 8.42 7.08 -9.44
CA SER A 21 8.46 7.60 -8.07
C SER A 21 7.39 6.97 -7.18
N GLU A 22 7.60 7.07 -5.86
CA GLU A 22 6.60 6.72 -4.83
C GLU A 22 5.26 7.40 -5.05
N THR A 23 5.29 8.70 -5.37
CA THR A 23 4.06 9.46 -5.69
C THR A 23 3.30 8.86 -6.86
N GLN A 24 4.01 8.48 -7.93
CA GLN A 24 3.37 7.87 -9.10
C GLN A 24 2.73 6.52 -8.74
N ALA A 25 3.46 5.65 -8.02
CA ALA A 25 2.97 4.35 -7.62
C ALA A 25 1.72 4.46 -6.73
N ARG A 26 1.76 5.32 -5.70
CA ARG A 26 0.64 5.54 -4.78
C ARG A 26 -0.58 6.14 -5.47
N LEU A 27 -0.38 7.11 -6.38
CA LEU A 27 -1.46 7.72 -7.14
C LEU A 27 -2.14 6.70 -8.06
N LEU A 28 -1.36 5.90 -8.79
CA LEU A 28 -1.91 4.86 -9.64
C LEU A 28 -2.61 3.76 -8.82
N ALA A 29 -2.08 3.39 -7.65
CA ALA A 29 -2.73 2.44 -6.75
C ALA A 29 -4.13 2.94 -6.32
N GLU A 30 -4.23 4.21 -5.89
CA GLU A 30 -5.47 4.83 -5.43
C GLU A 30 -6.55 4.89 -6.52
N LEU A 31 -6.17 5.10 -7.79
CA LEU A 31 -7.12 5.21 -8.90
C LEU A 31 -7.43 3.85 -9.54
N LEU A 32 -6.43 2.97 -9.70
CA LEU A 32 -6.57 1.77 -10.53
C LEU A 32 -7.00 0.53 -9.75
N LEU A 33 -6.67 0.41 -8.46
CA LEU A 33 -7.05 -0.76 -7.65
C LEU A 33 -8.54 -0.74 -7.30
N PRO A 34 -9.09 0.29 -6.63
CA PRO A 34 -10.53 0.39 -6.39
C PRO A 34 -11.32 0.83 -7.63
N ALA A 35 -10.65 1.11 -8.76
CA ALA A 35 -11.26 1.72 -9.94
C ALA A 35 -12.02 3.04 -9.61
N ALA A 36 -11.40 3.89 -8.79
CA ALA A 36 -12.01 5.10 -8.28
C ALA A 36 -11.97 6.26 -9.30
N GLU A 37 -12.90 7.20 -9.14
CA GLU A 37 -12.87 8.49 -9.81
C GLU A 37 -12.75 9.61 -8.78
N LEU A 38 -11.67 10.38 -8.84
CA LEU A 38 -11.36 11.39 -7.84
C LEU A 38 -10.94 12.70 -8.50
N ASN A 39 -11.25 13.82 -7.87
CA ASN A 39 -10.64 15.09 -8.23
C ASN A 39 -9.21 15.19 -7.64
N VAL A 40 -8.41 16.11 -8.15
CA VAL A 40 -6.99 16.26 -7.75
C VAL A 40 -6.84 16.67 -6.27
N ASN A 41 -7.78 17.43 -5.71
CA ASN A 41 -7.75 17.80 -4.29
C ASN A 41 -7.97 16.58 -3.40
N ALA A 42 -9.01 15.79 -3.69
CA ALA A 42 -9.30 14.56 -2.96
C ALA A 42 -8.13 13.56 -3.04
N LEU A 43 -7.47 13.45 -4.19
CA LEU A 43 -6.23 12.66 -4.34
C LEU A 43 -5.11 13.19 -3.44
N ALA A 44 -4.87 14.50 -3.44
CA ALA A 44 -3.82 15.11 -2.62
C ALA A 44 -4.06 14.89 -1.12
N GLU A 45 -5.30 15.05 -0.66
CA GLU A 45 -5.71 14.83 0.72
C GLU A 45 -5.53 13.36 1.12
N ARG A 46 -6.08 12.41 0.36
CA ARG A 46 -5.97 10.98 0.65
C ARG A 46 -4.53 10.47 0.66
N LEU A 47 -3.70 10.99 -0.24
CA LEU A 47 -2.30 10.58 -0.32
C LEU A 47 -1.40 11.31 0.69
N GLY A 48 -1.87 12.41 1.30
CA GLY A 48 -1.02 13.28 2.11
C GLY A 48 0.14 13.89 1.31
N ILE A 49 -0.07 14.16 0.01
CA ILE A 49 0.95 14.69 -0.91
C ILE A 49 0.56 16.11 -1.33
N PRO A 50 1.51 17.08 -1.40
CA PRO A 50 1.19 18.42 -1.84
C PRO A 50 0.48 18.46 -3.20
N TYR A 51 -0.60 19.25 -3.30
CA TYR A 51 -1.43 19.36 -4.50
C TYR A 51 -0.62 19.57 -5.78
N GLY A 52 0.36 20.49 -5.77
CA GLY A 52 1.18 20.77 -6.94
C GLY A 52 1.99 19.57 -7.44
N THR A 53 2.38 18.66 -6.55
CA THR A 53 3.06 17.41 -6.90
C THR A 53 2.08 16.42 -7.52
N VAL A 54 0.91 16.22 -6.91
CA VAL A 54 -0.15 15.36 -7.46
C VAL A 54 -0.61 15.86 -8.82
N HIS A 55 -0.89 17.16 -8.95
CA HIS A 55 -1.33 17.78 -10.20
C HIS A 55 -0.34 17.57 -11.35
N ARG A 56 0.97 17.73 -11.10
CA ARG A 56 2.00 17.47 -12.12
C ARG A 56 2.03 15.99 -12.55
N GLU A 57 1.87 15.07 -11.61
CA GLU A 57 1.90 13.64 -11.93
C GLU A 57 0.62 13.19 -12.65
N VAL A 58 -0.56 13.66 -12.21
CA VAL A 58 -1.84 13.46 -12.92
C VAL A 58 -1.71 13.94 -14.36
N ARG A 59 -1.20 15.16 -14.58
CA ARG A 59 -1.04 15.70 -15.93
C ARG A 59 -0.16 14.81 -16.80
N ARG A 60 0.99 14.34 -16.29
CA ARG A 60 1.86 13.43 -17.04
C ARG A 60 1.15 12.14 -17.42
N LEU A 61 0.39 11.55 -16.50
CA LEU A 61 -0.30 10.28 -16.73
C LEU A 61 -1.50 10.41 -17.67
N LEU A 62 -2.16 11.58 -17.70
CA LEU A 62 -3.15 11.94 -18.71
C LEU A 62 -2.49 12.11 -20.09
N ASP A 63 -1.39 12.85 -20.16
CA ASP A 63 -0.63 13.06 -21.41
C ASP A 63 -0.11 11.72 -21.98
N ALA A 64 0.21 10.76 -21.11
CA ALA A 64 0.62 9.40 -21.47
C ALA A 64 -0.57 8.46 -21.80
N GLY A 65 -1.82 8.91 -21.63
CA GLY A 65 -3.02 8.12 -21.88
C GLY A 65 -3.26 6.97 -20.90
N ILE A 66 -2.61 6.96 -19.73
CA ILE A 66 -2.85 5.96 -18.66
C ILE A 66 -4.06 6.36 -17.82
N LEU A 67 -4.22 7.66 -17.56
CA LEU A 67 -5.39 8.21 -16.91
C LEU A 67 -6.31 8.85 -17.95
N SER A 68 -7.59 8.97 -17.59
CA SER A 68 -8.58 9.77 -18.33
C SER A 68 -9.21 10.79 -17.40
N GLU A 69 -9.85 11.80 -17.99
CA GLU A 69 -10.60 12.80 -17.24
C GLU A 69 -12.01 12.95 -17.80
N ARG A 70 -12.96 13.23 -16.90
CA ARG A 70 -14.30 13.67 -17.27
C ARG A 70 -14.75 14.82 -16.40
N ARG A 71 -15.69 15.62 -16.90
CA ARG A 71 -16.29 16.74 -16.15
C ARG A 71 -17.67 16.37 -15.65
N VAL A 72 -17.93 16.68 -14.38
CA VAL A 72 -19.26 16.65 -13.76
C VAL A 72 -19.53 18.04 -13.22
N GLY A 73 -20.35 18.80 -13.94
CA GLY A 73 -20.48 20.25 -13.72
C GLY A 73 -19.11 20.94 -13.84
N ASN A 74 -18.67 21.61 -12.77
CA ASN A 74 -17.38 22.30 -12.69
C ASN A 74 -16.24 21.42 -12.13
N VAL A 75 -16.54 20.17 -11.74
CA VAL A 75 -15.55 19.27 -11.13
C VAL A 75 -14.92 18.40 -12.21
N ARG A 76 -13.58 18.36 -12.23
CA ARG A 76 -12.79 17.45 -13.06
C ARG A 76 -12.45 16.21 -12.25
N LEU A 77 -12.95 15.06 -12.70
CA LEU A 77 -12.71 13.76 -12.11
C LEU A 77 -11.67 13.01 -12.96
N ILE A 78 -10.74 12.37 -12.28
CA ILE A 78 -9.62 11.62 -12.84
C ILE A 78 -9.82 10.15 -12.49
N SER A 79 -9.60 9.28 -13.46
CA SER A 79 -9.71 7.83 -13.31
C SER A 79 -8.71 7.11 -14.22
N GLY A 80 -8.58 5.79 -14.08
CA GLY A 80 -7.89 4.98 -15.08
C GLY A 80 -8.55 5.12 -16.45
N ASN A 81 -7.74 5.20 -17.51
CA ASN A 81 -8.27 5.26 -18.89
C ASN A 81 -8.72 3.85 -19.34
N PRO A 82 -10.03 3.60 -19.54
CA PRO A 82 -10.52 2.28 -19.93
C PRO A 82 -10.01 1.84 -21.31
N ASP A 83 -9.68 2.78 -22.18
CA ASP A 83 -9.19 2.50 -23.54
C ASP A 83 -7.67 2.26 -23.58
N SER A 84 -6.98 2.40 -22.44
CA SER A 84 -5.54 2.24 -22.38
C SER A 84 -5.14 0.77 -22.21
N PRO A 85 -4.35 0.20 -23.15
CA PRO A 85 -3.86 -1.17 -22.99
C PRO A 85 -2.87 -1.33 -21.83
N LEU A 86 -2.38 -0.21 -21.26
CA LEU A 86 -1.45 -0.20 -20.14
C LEU A 86 -2.14 -0.32 -18.78
N VAL A 87 -3.44 0.01 -18.67
CA VAL A 87 -4.12 0.05 -17.36
C VAL A 87 -4.18 -1.33 -16.72
N ALA A 88 -4.55 -2.38 -17.47
CA ALA A 88 -4.63 -3.73 -16.91
C ALA A 88 -3.25 -4.28 -16.45
N PRO A 89 -2.16 -4.23 -17.25
CA PRO A 89 -0.83 -4.61 -16.79
C PRO A 89 -0.33 -3.81 -15.59
N VAL A 90 -0.53 -2.48 -15.59
CA VAL A 90 -0.12 -1.63 -14.46
C VAL A 90 -0.90 -1.99 -13.21
N ARG A 91 -2.21 -2.24 -13.31
CA ARG A 91 -3.03 -2.71 -12.19
C ARG A 91 -2.50 -4.02 -11.62
N GLN A 92 -2.12 -4.99 -12.47
CA GLN A 92 -1.53 -6.25 -12.01
C GLN A 92 -0.24 -6.02 -11.21
N ILE A 93 0.67 -5.18 -11.71
CA ILE A 93 1.91 -4.83 -11.00
C ILE A 93 1.59 -4.17 -9.65
N LEU A 94 0.64 -3.23 -9.63
CA LEU A 94 0.22 -2.54 -8.40
C LEU A 94 -0.40 -3.51 -7.40
N SER A 95 -1.20 -4.49 -7.85
CA SER A 95 -1.78 -5.51 -6.98
C SER A 95 -0.69 -6.36 -6.30
N THR A 96 0.41 -6.66 -6.97
CA THR A 96 1.54 -7.38 -6.35
C THR A 96 2.31 -6.53 -5.33
N VAL A 97 2.36 -5.21 -5.55
CA VAL A 97 3.21 -4.28 -4.77
C VAL A 97 2.47 -3.65 -3.60
N ALA A 98 1.27 -3.12 -3.84
CA ALA A 98 0.45 -2.38 -2.88
C ALA A 98 -0.82 -3.16 -2.50
N GLY A 99 -1.19 -4.18 -3.26
CA GLY A 99 -2.38 -5.00 -3.02
C GLY A 99 -2.40 -5.74 -1.68
N PRO A 100 -1.28 -6.22 -1.10
CA PRO A 100 -1.32 -6.96 0.15
C PRO A 100 -2.00 -6.21 1.30
N THR A 101 -1.65 -4.94 1.53
CA THR A 101 -2.28 -4.14 2.59
C THR A 101 -3.77 -3.93 2.32
N ALA A 102 -4.15 -3.62 1.08
CA ALA A 102 -5.54 -3.36 0.71
C ALA A 102 -6.42 -4.62 0.81
N VAL A 103 -5.95 -5.74 0.24
CA VAL A 103 -6.64 -7.03 0.28
C VAL A 103 -6.78 -7.51 1.72
N LEU A 104 -5.70 -7.49 2.51
CA LEU A 104 -5.77 -7.93 3.90
C LEU A 104 -6.67 -7.01 4.74
N LYS A 105 -6.67 -5.71 4.48
CA LYS A 105 -7.55 -4.77 5.19
C LYS A 105 -9.02 -5.06 4.92
N GLU A 106 -9.39 -5.29 3.67
CA GLU A 106 -10.77 -5.61 3.29
C GLU A 106 -11.23 -6.93 3.90
N GLU A 107 -10.42 -7.98 3.80
CA GLU A 107 -10.78 -9.31 4.30
C GLU A 107 -10.79 -9.36 5.84
N LEU A 108 -9.80 -8.78 6.51
CA LEU A 108 -9.71 -8.78 7.98
C LEU A 108 -10.71 -7.84 8.66
N ALA A 109 -11.25 -6.84 7.96
CA ALA A 109 -12.26 -5.94 8.53
C ALA A 109 -13.54 -6.66 9.00
N HIS A 110 -13.78 -7.88 8.49
CA HIS A 110 -14.94 -8.70 8.84
C HIS A 110 -14.65 -9.72 9.95
N VAL A 111 -13.42 -9.76 10.48
CA VAL A 111 -13.02 -10.66 11.55
C VAL A 111 -13.15 -9.95 12.89
N GLU A 112 -14.04 -10.45 13.74
CA GLU A 112 -14.19 -9.96 15.11
C GLU A 112 -13.00 -10.35 15.99
N GLY A 113 -12.70 -9.53 17.00
CA GLY A 113 -11.66 -9.81 17.99
C GLY A 113 -10.25 -9.37 17.62
N ILE A 114 -10.01 -8.87 16.40
CA ILE A 114 -8.73 -8.25 16.02
C ILE A 114 -8.59 -6.91 16.73
N GLU A 115 -7.54 -6.75 17.54
CA GLU A 115 -7.18 -5.48 18.16
C GLU A 115 -6.24 -4.67 17.26
N VAL A 116 -5.25 -5.34 16.64
CA VAL A 116 -4.36 -4.75 15.64
C VAL A 116 -3.89 -5.81 14.64
N ALA A 117 -3.71 -5.41 13.39
CA ALA A 117 -3.05 -6.23 12.38
C ALA A 117 -2.12 -5.39 11.51
N PHE A 118 -0.93 -5.90 11.22
CA PHE A 118 0.07 -5.19 10.42
C PHE A 118 1.02 -6.16 9.72
N ILE A 119 1.51 -5.76 8.54
CA ILE A 119 2.55 -6.48 7.80
C ILE A 119 3.91 -6.05 8.36
N PHE A 120 4.78 -7.02 8.63
CA PHE A 120 6.15 -6.80 9.12
C PHE A 120 7.18 -7.49 8.21
N GLY A 121 8.44 -7.51 8.65
CA GLY A 121 9.51 -8.22 7.95
C GLY A 121 9.99 -7.53 6.67
N SER A 122 10.59 -8.32 5.78
CA SER A 122 11.31 -7.80 4.60
C SER A 122 10.41 -7.04 3.62
N PHE A 123 9.15 -7.44 3.51
CA PHE A 123 8.17 -6.74 2.67
C PHE A 123 7.87 -5.34 3.21
N ALA A 124 7.55 -5.23 4.50
CA ALA A 124 7.24 -3.95 5.14
C ALA A 124 8.46 -3.00 5.15
N ALA A 125 9.65 -3.54 5.44
CA ALA A 125 10.89 -2.77 5.40
C ALA A 125 11.12 -2.15 4.00
N ARG A 126 10.95 -2.94 2.94
CA ARG A 126 11.09 -2.42 1.56
C ARG A 126 10.00 -1.43 1.17
N ALA A 127 8.75 -1.65 1.59
CA ALA A 127 7.67 -0.69 1.38
C ALA A 127 8.00 0.67 2.02
N ARG A 128 8.74 0.66 3.13
CA ARG A 128 9.22 1.85 3.86
C ARG A 128 10.58 2.36 3.36
N GLY A 129 11.09 1.84 2.25
CA GLY A 129 12.30 2.32 1.60
C GLY A 129 13.61 1.72 2.11
N VAL A 130 13.56 0.70 2.97
CA VAL A 130 14.75 -0.03 3.41
C VAL A 130 15.19 -1.00 2.30
N SER A 131 16.46 -0.92 1.91
CA SER A 131 17.05 -1.80 0.90
C SER A 131 17.24 -3.22 1.43
N GLY A 132 17.20 -4.22 0.52
CA GLY A 132 17.41 -5.63 0.85
C GLY A 132 17.25 -6.53 -0.38
N PRO A 133 17.24 -7.86 -0.22
CA PRO A 133 16.79 -8.77 -1.27
C PRO A 133 15.28 -8.59 -1.56
N PRO A 134 14.77 -9.05 -2.72
CA PRO A 134 13.34 -9.14 -2.95
C PRO A 134 12.66 -9.98 -1.86
N PRO A 135 11.49 -9.57 -1.34
CA PRO A 135 10.77 -10.34 -0.33
C PRO A 135 10.13 -11.56 -1.00
N ASN A 136 10.28 -12.72 -0.37
CA ASN A 136 9.74 -13.99 -0.90
C ASN A 136 8.28 -14.20 -0.49
N ASP A 137 7.90 -13.67 0.67
CA ASP A 137 6.63 -13.80 1.35
C ASP A 137 6.19 -12.47 1.98
N ILE A 138 5.03 -12.50 2.63
CA ILE A 138 4.42 -11.38 3.35
C ILE A 138 4.06 -11.88 4.75
N ASP A 139 4.75 -11.37 5.76
CA ASP A 139 4.48 -11.74 7.15
C ASP A 139 3.44 -10.80 7.75
N LEU A 140 2.33 -11.36 8.20
CA LEU A 140 1.22 -10.64 8.83
C LEU A 140 1.22 -10.94 10.33
N MET A 141 1.28 -9.91 11.17
CA MET A 141 0.99 -10.02 12.59
C MET A 141 -0.49 -9.72 12.81
N VAL A 142 -1.18 -10.55 13.59
CA VAL A 142 -2.54 -10.31 14.09
C VAL A 142 -2.53 -10.47 15.60
N VAL A 143 -2.89 -9.40 16.31
CA VAL A 143 -3.02 -9.41 17.77
C VAL A 143 -4.49 -9.28 18.16
N GLY A 144 -4.98 -10.18 19.00
CA GLY A 144 -6.35 -10.17 19.52
C GLY A 144 -6.87 -11.56 19.88
N ASP A 145 -8.11 -11.61 20.36
CA ASP A 145 -8.84 -12.87 20.63
C ASP A 145 -9.63 -13.28 19.38
N VAL A 146 -8.97 -14.02 18.48
CA VAL A 146 -9.48 -14.33 17.14
C VAL A 146 -9.45 -15.82 16.83
N ASP A 147 -10.35 -16.28 15.95
CA ASP A 147 -10.23 -17.60 15.35
C ASP A 147 -9.03 -17.61 14.39
N ALA A 148 -7.91 -18.18 14.84
CA ALA A 148 -6.71 -18.33 14.03
C ALA A 148 -6.99 -19.04 12.71
N HIS A 149 -7.90 -20.02 12.66
CA HIS A 149 -8.24 -20.71 11.41
C HIS A 149 -8.92 -19.78 10.40
N ALA A 150 -9.72 -18.82 10.84
CA ALA A 150 -10.29 -17.80 9.97
C ALA A 150 -9.19 -16.92 9.37
N VAL A 151 -8.24 -16.47 10.18
CA VAL A 151 -7.08 -15.69 9.72
C VAL A 151 -6.25 -16.47 8.69
N TYR A 152 -5.94 -17.75 8.94
CA TYR A 152 -5.21 -18.59 7.98
C TYR A 152 -5.95 -18.75 6.64
N ARG A 153 -7.29 -18.84 6.64
CA ARG A 153 -8.10 -18.92 5.40
C ARG A 153 -8.01 -17.61 4.62
N ILE A 154 -8.14 -16.47 5.31
CA ILE A 154 -8.00 -15.14 4.71
C ILE A 154 -6.62 -14.96 4.08
N CYS A 155 -5.55 -15.30 4.81
CA CYS A 155 -4.17 -15.19 4.28
C CYS A 155 -3.95 -16.08 3.06
N ARG A 156 -4.56 -17.27 2.99
CA ARG A 156 -4.51 -18.13 1.80
C ARG A 156 -5.17 -17.46 0.59
N ALA A 157 -6.38 -16.94 0.74
CA ALA A 157 -7.08 -16.24 -0.33
C ALA A 157 -6.31 -14.97 -0.77
N ALA A 158 -5.77 -14.23 0.20
CA ALA A 158 -4.92 -13.07 -0.09
C ALA A 158 -3.65 -13.47 -0.85
N SER A 159 -3.04 -14.62 -0.53
CA SER A 159 -1.85 -15.13 -1.21
C SER A 159 -2.09 -15.33 -2.70
N ASP A 160 -3.25 -15.92 -3.05
CA ASP A 160 -3.66 -16.15 -4.44
C ASP A 160 -3.90 -14.82 -5.16
N ALA A 161 -4.49 -13.83 -4.47
CA ALA A 161 -4.78 -12.51 -5.04
C ALA A 161 -3.52 -11.67 -5.31
N VAL A 162 -2.51 -11.76 -4.44
CA VAL A 162 -1.29 -10.94 -4.53
C VAL A 162 -0.13 -11.66 -5.23
N GLY A 163 -0.27 -12.96 -5.49
CA GLY A 163 0.76 -13.78 -6.14
C GLY A 163 1.98 -14.04 -5.26
N ARG A 164 1.81 -13.98 -3.93
CA ARG A 164 2.87 -14.20 -2.95
C ARG A 164 2.28 -14.77 -1.67
N THR A 165 2.95 -15.75 -1.06
CA THR A 165 2.51 -16.34 0.21
C THR A 165 2.38 -15.29 1.30
N VAL A 166 1.24 -15.27 1.99
CA VAL A 166 0.98 -14.48 3.19
C VAL A 166 1.00 -15.42 4.40
N ASN A 167 1.95 -15.20 5.31
CA ASN A 167 2.14 -16.00 6.52
C ASN A 167 1.60 -15.24 7.74
N PRO A 168 0.51 -15.68 8.38
CA PRO A 168 0.05 -15.04 9.60
C PRO A 168 0.77 -15.60 10.84
N THR A 169 1.13 -14.68 11.73
CA THR A 169 1.44 -14.91 13.13
C THR A 169 0.29 -14.35 13.94
N VAL A 170 -0.45 -15.21 14.62
CA VAL A 170 -1.61 -14.85 15.45
C VAL A 170 -1.20 -14.93 16.91
N MET A 171 -1.43 -13.87 17.67
CA MET A 171 -1.09 -13.77 19.09
C MET A 171 -2.22 -13.10 19.86
N THR A 172 -2.38 -13.45 21.12
CA THR A 172 -3.19 -12.68 22.06
C THR A 172 -2.43 -11.42 22.50
N ALA A 173 -3.13 -10.43 23.06
CA ALA A 173 -2.49 -9.25 23.64
C ALA A 173 -1.50 -9.61 24.76
N GLN A 174 -1.78 -10.69 25.52
CA GLN A 174 -0.89 -11.18 26.57
C GLN A 174 0.40 -11.74 25.97
N GLU A 175 0.33 -12.61 24.98
CA GLU A 175 1.51 -13.17 24.30
C GLU A 175 2.31 -12.06 23.60
N TRP A 176 1.63 -11.08 22.99
CA TRP A 176 2.30 -9.92 22.41
C TRP A 176 3.13 -9.18 23.48
N SER A 177 2.60 -8.99 24.69
CA SER A 177 3.31 -8.26 25.76
C SER A 177 4.62 -8.92 26.24
N GLU A 178 4.87 -10.18 25.87
CA GLU A 178 6.06 -10.91 26.25
C GLU A 178 7.34 -10.35 25.59
N GLN A 179 8.47 -10.69 26.20
CA GLN A 179 9.80 -10.33 25.69
C GLN A 179 10.44 -11.54 25.04
N SER A 180 10.57 -11.50 23.72
CA SER A 180 11.36 -12.43 22.94
C SER A 180 12.20 -11.66 21.91
N GLY A 181 13.30 -12.27 21.45
CA GLY A 181 14.14 -11.65 20.41
C GLY A 181 13.35 -11.34 19.14
N PHE A 182 12.44 -12.24 18.75
CA PHE A 182 11.53 -12.05 17.63
C PHE A 182 10.60 -10.84 17.84
N LEU A 183 9.92 -10.73 18.99
CA LEU A 183 9.01 -9.61 19.25
C LEU A 183 9.75 -8.26 19.35
N GLN A 184 10.99 -8.26 19.87
CA GLN A 184 11.84 -7.05 19.85
C GLN A 184 12.22 -6.64 18.42
N GLU A 185 12.52 -7.61 17.55
CA GLU A 185 12.80 -7.35 16.14
C GLU A 185 11.57 -6.77 15.43
N VAL A 186 10.38 -7.32 15.66
CA VAL A 186 9.14 -6.82 15.04
C VAL A 186 8.85 -5.38 15.50
N ARG A 187 8.99 -5.07 16.80
CA ARG A 187 8.73 -3.73 17.34
C ARG A 187 9.68 -2.65 16.84
N THR A 188 10.93 -3.01 16.57
CA THR A 188 11.96 -2.04 16.16
C THR A 188 12.01 -1.80 14.66
N ASN A 189 11.41 -2.68 13.86
CA ASN A 189 11.41 -2.60 12.40
C ASN A 189 10.17 -1.89 11.82
N PRO A 190 10.27 -1.31 10.61
CA PRO A 190 9.13 -0.68 9.97
C PRO A 190 8.01 -1.68 9.64
N VAL A 191 6.76 -1.26 9.86
CA VAL A 191 5.56 -2.04 9.56
C VAL A 191 4.64 -1.32 8.56
N LEU A 192 3.68 -2.06 8.00
CA LEU A 192 2.54 -1.52 7.27
C LEU A 192 1.25 -1.84 8.02
N GLU A 193 0.53 -0.81 8.44
CA GLU A 193 -0.74 -0.95 9.16
C GLU A 193 -1.82 -1.54 8.25
N VAL A 194 -2.61 -2.46 8.79
CA VAL A 194 -3.75 -3.09 8.11
C VAL A 194 -5.05 -2.80 8.87
N ILE A 195 -5.10 -3.15 10.16
CA ILE A 195 -6.22 -2.92 11.08
C ILE A 195 -5.71 -2.25 12.36
N GLY A 196 -6.49 -1.32 12.93
CA GLY A 196 -6.17 -0.66 14.20
C GLY A 196 -5.10 0.43 14.07
N ASP A 197 -4.74 1.01 15.21
CA ASP A 197 -3.62 1.95 15.34
C ASP A 197 -2.40 1.20 15.86
N VAL A 198 -1.38 1.00 15.00
CA VAL A 198 -0.22 0.18 15.36
C VAL A 198 0.70 0.89 16.36
N SER A 199 0.61 2.22 16.47
CA SER A 199 1.50 3.01 17.32
C SER A 199 1.31 2.74 18.81
N VAL A 200 0.17 2.17 19.20
CA VAL A 200 -0.13 1.73 20.56
C VAL A 200 0.55 0.39 20.90
N TRP A 201 0.95 -0.38 19.88
CA TRP A 201 1.40 -1.76 20.01
C TRP A 201 2.90 -1.98 19.78
N LEU A 202 3.58 -1.04 19.12
CA LEU A 202 5.04 -1.08 18.84
C LEU A 202 5.82 -0.29 19.89
#